data_AF-A0A7Z9UAC7-F1
#
_entry.id   AF-A0A7Z9UAC7-F1
#
_cell.length_a   1.000
_cell.length_b   1.000
_cell.length_c   1.000
_cell.angle_alpha   90.00
_cell.angle_beta   90.00
_cell.angle_gamma   90.00
#
_symmetry.space_group_name_H-M   'P 1'
#
loop_
_entity.id
_entity.type
_entity.pdbx_description
1 polymer ?
#
loop_
_entity_poly.entity_id
_entity_poly.type
_entity_poly.pdbx_seq_one_letter_code
_entity_poly.pdbx_strand_id
1 'polypeptide(L)'
;MSSERQRGKRSVKEVKEELLHVLHTTESLQQLRTSLDRLSNELCFGGLTYIWGPLVYQRAPRIFRPFILRHFSSYLISPKWSFKAVRWKGEVADLLEPWLAQVDADDEIELFKRLYFWKMSELNIKKAMNCWQHELLERFRKRHGAAERKIELAKLNLGYWLNQETAIALYQTDPLVASDFIIGHLPRKYSLFGSEKREFWETLADLAQKKQDEDFFFKLYREQVPIARWREDALALCRTISKTERLLDELIRRHPNTWSKDFTDAFCELLEMRGEELFPYIVPRLRQVIRSWFRGSFERLVRLSEEKNWMVLWAGLHRTCSTEKEYNQAVLESLNRSPAEARQRLALLAGIGHEWNFSGFGIATLNYLTDKTAVAVYQLYPQMLRGPLKVQIHPRWNETYPGLLELLLQNDDEELIDYLAARLVNQSSNWGEKKLLQTAEKLAEHYEKLQGRPGEFARRAASVLSLVPPYVFWNYAECIRNNRLSRLLYERQPESYLACPSALQDLLEAPEIHAQHLAYKALSSPHPKARELARGNLTILLGTLLRPLHRRTRLSAFSALDNACHDLPTAQRVIGRVRMALELPDIRYPKDELTGLLGKLLHRFPDLREADEQPVIYGVSPC
;
A
#
# COMPACT_ATOMS: atom_id res chain seq x y z
N MET A 1 -7.64 11.59 24.18
CA MET A 1 -7.98 12.42 23.01
C MET A 1 -8.38 13.83 23.47
N SER A 2 -7.42 14.66 23.92
CA SER A 2 -7.75 16.00 24.50
C SER A 2 -6.91 17.16 23.96
N SER A 3 -5.68 16.90 23.50
CA SER A 3 -4.74 17.93 23.04
C SER A 3 -5.15 18.65 21.74
N GLU A 4 -5.93 18.02 20.87
CA GLU A 4 -6.28 18.60 19.56
C GLU A 4 -7.30 19.75 19.64
N ARG A 5 -8.05 19.87 20.74
CA ARG A 5 -9.13 20.87 20.91
C ARG A 5 -8.67 22.29 21.29
N GLN A 6 -7.36 22.55 21.38
CA GLN A 6 -6.82 23.85 21.82
C GLN A 6 -6.08 24.66 20.74
N ARG A 7 -5.84 24.14 19.54
CA ARG A 7 -5.10 24.87 18.49
C ARG A 7 -5.85 26.10 17.96
N GLY A 8 -5.11 27.19 17.74
CA GLY A 8 -5.48 28.23 16.77
C GLY A 8 -6.62 29.17 17.16
N LYS A 9 -6.58 29.77 18.36
CA LYS A 9 -7.63 30.70 18.82
C LYS A 9 -7.27 32.19 18.67
N ARG A 10 -5.99 32.54 18.56
CA ARG A 10 -5.54 33.95 18.61
C ARG A 10 -5.62 34.64 17.25
N SER A 11 -5.84 35.94 17.25
CA SER A 11 -5.90 36.72 16.01
C SER A 11 -4.53 36.87 15.36
N VAL A 12 -4.53 37.10 14.04
CA VAL A 12 -3.30 37.30 13.27
C VAL A 12 -2.49 38.50 13.77
N LYS A 13 -3.17 39.53 14.32
CA LYS A 13 -2.52 40.73 14.85
C LYS A 13 -1.71 40.39 16.12
N GLU A 14 -2.35 39.78 17.11
CA GLU A 14 -1.70 39.40 18.38
C GLU A 14 -0.50 38.47 18.15
N VAL A 15 -0.65 37.51 17.23
CA VAL A 15 0.44 36.58 16.89
C VAL A 15 1.56 37.29 16.13
N LYS A 16 1.28 38.25 15.22
CA LYS A 16 2.31 39.07 14.56
C LYS A 16 3.06 39.96 15.56
N GLU A 17 2.36 40.56 16.53
CA GLU A 17 2.96 41.45 17.53
C GLU A 17 3.87 40.69 18.51
N GLU A 18 3.41 39.55 19.04
CA GLU A 18 4.25 38.70 19.90
C GLU A 18 5.43 38.07 19.14
N LEU A 19 5.23 37.68 17.88
CA LEU A 19 6.28 37.18 17.00
C LEU A 19 7.39 38.22 16.79
N LEU A 20 7.04 39.47 16.45
CA LEU A 20 7.99 40.57 16.29
C LEU A 20 8.72 40.87 17.59
N HIS A 21 8.02 40.89 18.72
CA HIS A 21 8.65 41.04 20.03
C HIS A 21 9.69 39.94 20.29
N VAL A 22 9.29 38.66 20.19
CA VAL A 22 10.17 37.50 20.39
C VAL A 22 11.40 37.55 19.48
N LEU A 23 11.23 37.91 18.21
CA LEU A 23 12.34 38.03 17.25
C LEU A 23 13.31 39.15 17.64
N HIS A 24 12.81 40.29 18.12
CA HIS A 24 13.66 41.44 18.46
C HIS A 24 14.34 41.31 19.84
N THR A 25 13.66 40.77 20.85
CA THR A 25 14.17 40.74 22.24
C THR A 25 14.93 39.47 22.62
N THR A 26 14.79 38.36 21.88
CA THR A 26 15.45 37.11 22.24
C THR A 26 16.82 36.98 21.57
N GLU A 27 17.90 37.14 22.32
CA GLU A 27 19.28 36.94 21.82
C GLU A 27 19.67 35.45 21.74
N SER A 28 19.31 34.66 22.75
CA SER A 28 19.67 33.23 22.80
C SER A 28 18.93 32.42 21.73
N LEU A 29 19.68 31.78 20.84
CA LEU A 29 19.14 30.95 19.75
C LEU A 29 18.26 29.80 20.26
N GLN A 30 18.57 29.23 21.43
CA GLN A 30 17.76 28.17 22.05
C GLN A 30 16.44 28.69 22.61
N GLN A 31 16.45 29.84 23.29
CA GLN A 31 15.23 30.49 23.78
C GLN A 31 14.33 30.93 22.61
N LEU A 32 14.94 31.47 21.55
CA LEU A 32 14.24 31.83 20.32
C LEU A 32 13.59 30.61 19.67
N ARG A 33 14.33 29.49 19.57
CA ARG A 33 13.83 28.22 19.05
C ARG A 33 12.61 27.71 19.82
N THR A 34 12.65 27.74 21.15
CA THR A 34 11.53 27.33 22.03
C THR A 34 10.32 28.26 21.90
N SER A 35 10.53 29.58 21.88
CA SER A 35 9.44 30.55 21.70
C SER A 35 8.75 30.43 20.35
N LEU A 36 9.52 30.14 19.28
CA LEU A 36 8.97 29.87 17.95
C LEU A 36 8.23 28.53 17.88
N ASP A 37 8.70 27.47 18.54
CA ASP A 37 7.95 26.20 18.66
C ASP A 37 6.60 26.40 19.38
N ARG A 38 6.58 27.21 20.45
CA ARG A 38 5.33 27.59 21.14
C ARG A 38 4.36 28.29 20.18
N LEU A 39 4.81 29.35 19.50
CA LEU A 39 4.01 30.11 18.53
C LEU A 39 3.56 29.27 17.32
N SER A 40 4.32 28.24 16.93
CA SER A 40 3.99 27.36 15.79
C SER A 40 2.68 26.56 15.93
N ASN A 41 2.07 26.56 17.11
CA ASN A 41 0.77 25.93 17.37
C ASN A 41 -0.43 26.81 16.96
N GLU A 42 -0.22 28.10 16.67
CA GLU A 42 -1.26 28.98 16.16
C GLU A 42 -1.43 28.83 14.63
N LEU A 43 -2.68 28.67 14.17
CA LEU A 43 -2.99 28.39 12.75
C LEU A 43 -2.41 29.43 11.78
N CYS A 44 -2.28 30.68 12.22
CA CYS A 44 -1.77 31.76 11.38
C CYS A 44 -0.23 31.83 11.30
N PHE A 45 0.51 31.13 12.16
CA PHE A 45 1.97 31.24 12.28
C PHE A 45 2.70 31.00 10.95
N GLY A 46 2.33 29.95 10.22
CA GLY A 46 2.92 29.64 8.92
C GLY A 46 2.72 30.77 7.90
N GLY A 47 1.56 31.42 7.90
CA GLY A 47 1.29 32.57 7.01
C GLY A 47 2.09 33.83 7.32
N LEU A 48 2.83 33.86 8.43
CA LEU A 48 3.77 34.92 8.79
C LEU A 48 5.22 34.59 8.39
N THR A 49 5.45 33.55 7.57
CA THR A 49 6.79 33.12 7.10
C THR A 49 7.62 34.28 6.53
N TYR A 50 7.01 35.25 5.85
CA TYR A 50 7.70 36.41 5.30
C TYR A 50 8.29 37.38 6.35
N ILE A 51 7.84 37.30 7.60
CA ILE A 51 8.37 38.08 8.72
C ILE A 51 9.46 37.29 9.44
N TRP A 52 9.12 36.08 9.90
CA TRP A 52 10.03 35.32 10.77
C TRP A 52 11.10 34.56 10.00
N GLY A 53 10.80 34.09 8.78
CA GLY A 53 11.70 33.32 7.93
C GLY A 53 13.05 34.00 7.67
N PRO A 54 13.08 35.22 7.10
CA PRO A 54 14.33 35.95 6.87
C PRO A 54 15.15 36.13 8.15
N LEU A 55 14.50 36.59 9.23
CA LEU A 55 15.16 36.98 10.48
C LEU A 55 15.76 35.79 11.24
N VAL A 56 15.09 34.63 11.27
CA VAL A 56 15.65 33.42 11.91
C VAL A 56 16.70 32.74 11.03
N TYR A 57 16.54 32.82 9.72
CA TYR A 57 17.53 32.32 8.76
C TYR A 57 18.83 33.11 8.89
N GLN A 58 18.80 34.44 8.83
CA GLN A 58 19.97 35.31 8.97
C GLN A 58 20.76 35.09 10.26
N ARG A 59 20.08 34.76 11.37
CA ARG A 59 20.75 34.52 12.67
C ARG A 59 21.50 33.19 12.73
N ALA A 60 20.94 32.11 12.21
CA ALA A 60 21.58 30.79 12.22
C ALA A 60 20.96 29.83 11.19
N PRO A 61 21.36 29.87 9.91
CA PRO A 61 20.73 29.09 8.83
C PRO A 61 20.67 27.60 9.15
N ARG A 62 21.80 27.03 9.62
CA ARG A 62 21.92 25.59 9.93
C ARG A 62 21.02 25.13 11.08
N ILE A 63 20.72 25.99 12.04
CA ILE A 63 19.88 25.66 13.22
C ILE A 63 18.40 25.79 12.88
N PHE A 64 18.01 26.85 12.15
CA PHE A 64 16.61 27.12 11.87
C PHE A 64 16.07 26.46 10.59
N ARG A 65 16.91 26.04 9.63
CA ARG A 65 16.49 25.35 8.38
C ARG A 65 15.44 24.25 8.60
N PRO A 66 15.60 23.28 9.54
CA PRO A 66 14.58 22.24 9.75
C PRO A 66 13.24 22.80 10.27
N PHE A 67 13.27 23.88 11.05
CA PHE A 67 12.06 24.55 11.53
C PHE A 67 11.38 25.35 10.42
N ILE A 68 12.14 26.14 9.66
CA ILE A 68 11.60 26.90 8.51
C ILE A 68 10.92 25.92 7.55
N LEU A 69 11.61 24.85 7.13
CA LEU A 69 11.06 23.86 6.19
C LEU A 69 9.82 23.11 6.71
N ARG A 70 9.65 22.97 8.03
CA ARG A 70 8.48 22.35 8.66
C ARG A 70 7.27 23.29 8.75
N HIS A 71 7.49 24.61 8.86
CA HIS A 71 6.42 25.59 9.13
C HIS A 71 6.22 26.65 8.03
N PHE A 72 7.02 26.60 6.95
CA PHE A 72 6.90 27.47 5.78
C PHE A 72 5.50 27.41 5.17
N SER A 73 4.87 28.56 4.97
CA SER A 73 3.62 28.68 4.20
C SER A 73 3.50 30.04 3.52
N SER A 74 3.08 30.02 2.26
CA SER A 74 2.61 31.20 1.50
C SER A 74 1.13 31.52 1.75
N TYR A 75 0.45 30.76 2.62
CA TYR A 75 -0.95 30.92 2.98
C TYR A 75 -1.12 31.22 4.47
N LEU A 76 -1.93 32.25 4.73
CA LEU A 76 -2.42 32.63 6.05
C LEU A 76 -3.75 31.90 6.33
N ILE A 77 -3.80 31.16 7.43
CA ILE A 77 -5.01 30.50 7.93
C ILE A 77 -5.51 31.28 9.15
N SER A 78 -6.77 31.72 9.13
CA SER A 78 -7.38 32.39 10.29
C SER A 78 -7.93 31.38 11.31
N PRO A 79 -8.21 31.79 12.57
CA PRO A 79 -8.96 30.97 13.55
C PRO A 79 -10.34 30.48 13.05
N LYS A 80 -10.91 31.13 12.03
CA LYS A 80 -12.16 30.72 11.36
C LYS A 80 -11.92 29.77 10.17
N TRP A 81 -10.73 29.19 10.06
CA TRP A 81 -10.29 28.33 8.95
C TRP A 81 -10.40 28.96 7.55
N SER A 82 -10.39 30.30 7.46
CA SER A 82 -10.31 30.97 6.16
C SER A 82 -8.86 31.01 5.67
N PHE A 83 -8.65 30.55 4.43
CA PHE A 83 -7.34 30.53 3.77
C PHE A 83 -7.18 31.78 2.90
N LYS A 84 -6.09 32.52 3.09
CA LYS A 84 -5.72 33.69 2.27
C LYS A 84 -4.28 33.53 1.80
N ALA A 85 -4.06 33.51 0.48
CA ALA A 85 -2.71 33.59 -0.07
C ALA A 85 -2.06 34.93 0.30
N VAL A 86 -0.84 34.88 0.83
CA VAL A 86 -0.02 36.06 1.12
C VAL A 86 0.69 36.43 -0.17
N ARG A 87 0.48 37.66 -0.64
CA ARG A 87 0.92 38.13 -1.96
C ARG A 87 2.38 38.58 -1.92
N TRP A 88 3.19 38.18 -2.91
CA TRP A 88 4.58 38.64 -3.04
C TRP A 88 4.62 40.06 -3.65
N LYS A 89 4.16 41.06 -2.89
CA LYS A 89 4.00 42.47 -3.32
C LYS A 89 4.16 43.44 -2.15
N GLY A 90 4.68 44.64 -2.41
CA GLY A 90 4.94 45.68 -1.39
C GLY A 90 5.86 45.15 -0.28
N GLU A 91 5.57 45.53 0.97
CA GLU A 91 6.33 45.12 2.18
C GLU A 91 6.71 43.63 2.22
N VAL A 92 5.86 42.74 1.67
CA VAL A 92 6.13 41.30 1.61
C VAL A 92 7.25 40.98 0.61
N ALA A 93 7.27 41.62 -0.56
CA ALA A 93 8.36 41.48 -1.52
C ALA A 93 9.65 42.13 -1.00
N ASP A 94 9.54 43.30 -0.36
CA ASP A 94 10.69 44.03 0.20
C ASP A 94 11.45 43.22 1.26
N LEU A 95 10.75 42.36 2.00
CA LEU A 95 11.33 41.40 2.96
C LEU A 95 11.78 40.07 2.32
N LEU A 96 11.09 39.59 1.29
CA LEU A 96 11.34 38.28 0.69
C LEU A 96 12.39 38.28 -0.44
N GLU A 97 12.55 39.37 -1.19
CA GLU A 97 13.55 39.46 -2.27
C GLU A 97 15.00 39.39 -1.73
N PRO A 98 15.39 40.12 -0.66
CA PRO A 98 16.72 39.97 -0.07
C PRO A 98 16.94 38.56 0.50
N TRP A 99 15.90 37.94 1.07
CA TRP A 99 16.00 36.59 1.63
C TRP A 99 16.15 35.52 0.53
N LEU A 100 15.42 35.64 -0.58
CA LEU A 100 15.57 34.79 -1.76
C LEU A 100 16.99 34.92 -2.34
N ALA A 101 17.52 36.15 -2.46
CA ALA A 101 18.89 36.37 -2.93
C ALA A 101 19.96 35.78 -1.99
N GLN A 102 19.75 35.87 -0.66
CA GLN A 102 20.64 35.25 0.32
C GLN A 102 20.58 33.71 0.25
N VAL A 103 19.39 33.13 0.21
CA VAL A 103 19.14 31.68 0.09
C VAL A 103 19.72 31.11 -1.22
N ASP A 104 19.72 31.91 -2.29
CA ASP A 104 20.38 31.57 -3.56
C ASP A 104 21.92 31.61 -3.44
N ALA A 105 22.48 32.63 -2.77
CA ALA A 105 23.93 32.75 -2.54
C ALA A 105 24.49 31.69 -1.57
N ASP A 106 23.68 31.23 -0.61
CA ASP A 106 24.00 30.14 0.32
C ASP A 106 23.83 28.73 -0.30
N ASP A 107 23.43 28.63 -1.56
CA ASP A 107 23.07 27.39 -2.28
C ASP A 107 21.99 26.52 -1.58
N GLU A 108 21.08 27.13 -0.81
CA GLU A 108 20.04 26.40 -0.07
C GLU A 108 18.83 26.03 -0.95
N ILE A 109 19.00 24.95 -1.71
CA ILE A 109 18.09 24.47 -2.75
C ILE A 109 16.60 24.41 -2.34
N GLU A 110 16.27 23.93 -1.14
CA GLU A 110 14.86 23.65 -0.79
C GLU A 110 14.10 24.93 -0.37
N LEU A 111 14.72 25.83 0.39
CA LEU A 111 14.16 27.16 0.63
C LEU A 111 14.12 27.99 -0.65
N PHE A 112 15.14 27.88 -1.53
CA PHE A 112 15.12 28.55 -2.83
C PHE A 112 13.89 28.16 -3.63
N LYS A 113 13.63 26.86 -3.81
CA LYS A 113 12.44 26.36 -4.53
C LYS A 113 11.15 26.96 -4.00
N ARG A 114 10.97 26.96 -2.69
CA ARG A 114 9.73 27.41 -2.02
C ARG A 114 9.52 28.92 -2.16
N LEU A 115 10.57 29.70 -2.00
CA LEU A 115 10.55 31.15 -2.20
C LEU A 115 10.36 31.52 -3.68
N TYR A 116 11.11 30.90 -4.58
CA TYR A 116 11.00 31.12 -6.02
C TYR A 116 9.62 30.77 -6.58
N PHE A 117 9.06 29.62 -6.18
CA PHE A 117 7.71 29.22 -6.57
C PHE A 117 6.64 30.18 -6.02
N TRP A 118 6.81 30.69 -4.78
CA TRP A 118 5.93 31.70 -4.21
C TRP A 118 6.01 33.02 -5.00
N LYS A 119 7.21 33.52 -5.32
CA LYS A 119 7.42 34.68 -6.20
C LYS A 119 6.75 34.51 -7.56
N MET A 120 6.91 33.36 -8.18
CA MET A 120 6.30 33.04 -9.48
C MET A 120 4.77 32.88 -9.43
N SER A 121 4.18 32.61 -8.26
CA SER A 121 2.72 32.49 -8.09
C SER A 121 1.94 33.81 -8.24
N GLU A 122 2.62 34.97 -8.28
CA GLU A 122 2.02 36.25 -8.67
C GLU A 122 1.78 36.40 -10.18
N LEU A 123 2.38 35.53 -10.99
CA LEU A 123 2.26 35.51 -12.45
C LEU A 123 1.26 34.45 -12.89
N ASN A 124 0.66 34.63 -14.08
CA ASN A 124 -0.04 33.52 -14.72
C ASN A 124 0.98 32.44 -15.15
N ILE A 125 0.54 31.18 -15.20
CA ILE A 125 1.44 30.03 -15.40
C ILE A 125 2.29 30.13 -16.68
N LYS A 126 1.76 30.68 -17.78
CA LYS A 126 2.51 30.88 -19.03
C LYS A 126 3.63 31.91 -18.85
N LYS A 127 3.38 33.03 -18.15
CA LYS A 127 4.43 34.01 -17.87
C LYS A 127 5.46 33.48 -16.87
N ALA A 128 5.03 32.76 -15.83
CA ALA A 128 5.92 32.10 -14.88
C ALA A 128 6.87 31.10 -15.58
N MET A 129 6.34 30.21 -16.43
CA MET A 129 7.14 29.26 -17.22
C MET A 129 8.13 29.96 -18.16
N ASN A 130 7.76 31.07 -18.78
CA ASN A 130 8.66 31.83 -19.65
C ASN A 130 9.80 32.49 -18.86
N CYS A 131 9.51 33.09 -17.71
CA CYS A 131 10.54 33.65 -16.82
C CYS A 131 11.49 32.56 -16.29
N TRP A 132 10.94 31.45 -15.82
CA TRP A 132 11.71 30.30 -15.32
C TRP A 132 12.63 29.70 -16.39
N GLN A 133 12.16 29.50 -17.63
CA GLN A 133 13.00 29.01 -18.73
C GLN A 133 14.15 29.97 -19.09
N HIS A 134 13.90 31.29 -19.09
CA HIS A 134 14.94 32.29 -19.36
C HIS A 134 16.02 32.25 -18.28
N GLU A 135 15.62 32.34 -17.00
CA GLU A 135 16.54 32.36 -15.87
C GLU A 135 17.32 31.04 -15.74
N LEU A 136 16.69 29.91 -16.04
CA LEU A 136 17.32 28.59 -16.15
C LEU A 136 18.46 28.58 -17.17
N LEU A 137 18.23 29.07 -18.39
CA LEU A 137 19.28 29.15 -19.42
C LEU A 137 20.39 30.12 -19.03
N GLU A 138 20.05 31.27 -18.46
CA GLU A 138 21.01 32.30 -18.06
C GLU A 138 21.96 31.76 -16.98
N ARG A 139 21.41 31.21 -15.89
CA ARG A 139 22.21 30.56 -14.82
C ARG A 139 23.04 29.41 -15.34
N PHE A 140 22.45 28.49 -16.11
CA PHE A 140 23.13 27.28 -16.58
C PHE A 140 24.30 27.58 -17.53
N ARG A 141 24.17 28.61 -18.39
CA ARG A 141 25.24 29.09 -19.27
C ARG A 141 26.33 29.87 -18.53
N LYS A 142 25.96 30.61 -17.48
CA LYS A 142 26.89 31.40 -16.64
C LYS A 142 27.79 30.51 -15.76
N ARG A 143 27.38 29.27 -15.48
CA ARG A 143 28.22 28.27 -14.79
C ARG A 143 29.08 27.48 -15.77
N HIS A 144 30.31 27.20 -15.37
CA HIS A 144 31.28 26.44 -16.17
C HIS A 144 31.52 25.04 -15.62
N GLY A 145 31.39 24.84 -14.30
CA GLY A 145 31.56 23.55 -13.65
C GLY A 145 30.30 22.69 -13.66
N ALA A 146 30.44 21.39 -13.94
CA ALA A 146 29.33 20.43 -13.92
C ALA A 146 28.65 20.34 -12.53
N ALA A 147 29.39 20.55 -11.44
CA ALA A 147 28.82 20.61 -10.09
C ALA A 147 27.95 21.85 -9.86
N GLU A 148 28.42 23.04 -10.27
CA GLU A 148 27.66 24.29 -10.20
C GLU A 148 26.37 24.19 -11.02
N ARG A 149 26.46 23.65 -12.24
CA ARG A 149 25.31 23.39 -13.12
C ARG A 149 24.29 22.47 -12.46
N LYS A 150 24.72 21.41 -11.78
CA LYS A 150 23.83 20.53 -11.00
C LYS A 150 23.14 21.27 -9.86
N ILE A 151 23.78 22.26 -9.22
CA ILE A 151 23.17 23.08 -8.17
C ILE A 151 22.10 24.03 -8.75
N GLU A 152 22.38 24.74 -9.84
CA GLU A 152 21.38 25.62 -10.49
C GLU A 152 20.17 24.80 -11.01
N LEU A 153 20.41 23.63 -11.62
CA LEU A 153 19.34 22.71 -11.99
C LEU A 153 18.58 22.18 -10.75
N ALA A 154 19.26 21.89 -9.64
CA ALA A 154 18.60 21.44 -8.42
C ALA A 154 17.71 22.53 -7.82
N LYS A 155 18.17 23.79 -7.77
CA LYS A 155 17.40 24.98 -7.37
C LYS A 155 16.15 25.17 -8.22
N LEU A 156 16.28 25.06 -9.54
CA LEU A 156 15.18 25.33 -10.49
C LEU A 156 14.34 24.11 -10.86
N ASN A 157 14.62 22.92 -10.31
CA ASN A 157 13.79 21.72 -10.46
C ASN A 157 12.44 21.91 -9.74
N LEU A 158 11.44 22.31 -10.52
CA LEU A 158 10.10 22.76 -10.11
C LEU A 158 9.05 22.11 -11.03
N GLY A 159 7.77 22.18 -10.65
CA GLY A 159 6.65 21.61 -11.42
C GLY A 159 6.31 22.30 -12.75
N TYR A 160 7.28 22.91 -13.43
CA TYR A 160 7.15 23.55 -14.74
C TYR A 160 7.63 22.62 -15.87
N TRP A 161 7.43 23.04 -17.12
CA TRP A 161 7.83 22.28 -18.30
C TRP A 161 8.69 23.11 -19.25
N LEU A 162 9.64 22.46 -19.91
CA LEU A 162 10.49 23.04 -20.94
C LEU A 162 9.76 23.11 -22.29
N ASN A 163 10.15 24.07 -23.13
CA ASN A 163 9.99 24.00 -24.57
C ASN A 163 11.23 23.36 -25.23
N GLN A 164 11.11 22.99 -26.51
CA GLN A 164 12.17 22.30 -27.24
C GLN A 164 13.46 23.14 -27.38
N GLU A 165 13.33 24.45 -27.60
CA GLU A 165 14.46 25.38 -27.76
C GLU A 165 15.31 25.44 -26.48
N THR A 166 14.67 25.53 -25.32
CA THR A 166 15.32 25.52 -24.00
C THR A 166 16.02 24.19 -23.75
N ALA A 167 15.34 23.07 -24.06
CA ALA A 167 15.93 21.74 -23.91
C ALA A 167 17.16 21.54 -24.83
N ILE A 168 17.11 22.00 -26.09
CA ILE A 168 18.25 22.01 -27.02
C ILE A 168 19.39 22.86 -26.46
N ALA A 169 19.11 24.09 -25.99
CA ALA A 169 20.14 24.97 -25.44
C ALA A 169 20.85 24.38 -24.20
N LEU A 170 20.11 23.72 -23.30
CA LEU A 170 20.69 23.00 -22.17
C LEU A 170 21.56 21.81 -22.63
N TYR A 171 21.03 20.96 -23.52
CA TYR A 171 21.70 19.75 -24.02
C TYR A 171 22.90 20.03 -24.95
N GLN A 172 22.92 21.20 -25.61
CA GLN A 172 24.09 21.71 -26.32
C GLN A 172 25.19 22.15 -25.35
N THR A 173 24.80 22.84 -24.25
CA THR A 173 25.73 23.40 -23.26
C THR A 173 26.39 22.32 -22.40
N ASP A 174 25.62 21.34 -21.90
CA ASP A 174 26.13 20.26 -21.06
C ASP A 174 25.17 19.04 -21.06
N PRO A 175 25.35 18.05 -21.97
CA PRO A 175 24.43 16.92 -22.06
C PRO A 175 24.49 16.02 -20.81
N LEU A 176 25.69 15.80 -20.25
CA LEU A 176 25.90 14.93 -19.08
C LEU A 176 25.24 15.45 -17.80
N VAL A 177 25.05 16.78 -17.70
CA VAL A 177 24.33 17.40 -16.59
C VAL A 177 22.84 17.63 -16.91
N ALA A 178 22.50 17.99 -18.15
CA ALA A 178 21.14 18.38 -18.51
C ALA A 178 20.17 17.23 -18.78
N SER A 179 20.63 16.08 -19.28
CA SER A 179 19.75 15.03 -19.85
C SER A 179 18.61 14.61 -18.92
N ASP A 180 18.89 14.12 -17.71
CA ASP A 180 17.82 13.65 -16.80
C ASP A 180 16.91 14.78 -16.29
N PHE A 181 17.42 16.01 -16.20
CA PHE A 181 16.61 17.20 -15.89
C PHE A 181 15.63 17.50 -17.03
N ILE A 182 16.08 17.43 -18.29
CA ILE A 182 15.22 17.62 -19.47
C ILE A 182 14.11 16.58 -19.47
N ILE A 183 14.44 15.30 -19.24
CA ILE A 183 13.46 14.20 -19.14
C ILE A 183 12.45 14.44 -18.00
N GLY A 184 12.89 14.97 -16.86
CA GLY A 184 12.01 15.36 -15.75
C GLY A 184 10.97 16.42 -16.13
N HIS A 185 11.36 17.43 -16.93
CA HIS A 185 10.58 18.62 -17.24
C HIS A 185 9.97 18.62 -18.66
N LEU A 186 9.83 17.46 -19.31
CA LEU A 186 9.11 17.34 -20.58
C LEU A 186 7.63 17.78 -20.43
N PRO A 187 6.99 18.33 -21.48
CA PRO A 187 5.61 18.84 -21.41
C PRO A 187 4.56 17.74 -21.24
N ARG A 188 4.26 17.39 -19.98
CA ARG A 188 3.23 16.42 -19.59
C ARG A 188 1.83 17.03 -19.74
N LYS A 189 1.33 17.11 -20.97
CA LYS A 189 -0.02 17.64 -21.29
C LYS A 189 -1.13 16.69 -20.84
N TYR A 190 -1.37 16.58 -19.54
CA TYR A 190 -2.51 15.86 -18.99
C TYR A 190 -3.81 16.62 -19.24
N SER A 191 -4.77 15.95 -19.86
CA SER A 191 -6.18 16.32 -19.83
C SER A 191 -6.89 15.45 -18.79
N LEU A 192 -7.66 16.06 -17.90
CA LEU A 192 -8.55 15.35 -16.95
C LEU A 192 -9.56 14.44 -17.65
N PHE A 193 -9.80 14.65 -18.95
CA PHE A 193 -10.73 13.87 -19.78
C PHE A 193 -10.07 13.32 -21.06
N GLY A 194 -8.78 12.99 -20.99
CA GLY A 194 -8.16 12.03 -21.91
C GLY A 194 -7.18 12.59 -22.96
N SER A 195 -6.29 11.68 -23.41
CA SER A 195 -5.16 11.89 -24.33
C SER A 195 -4.07 12.87 -23.86
N GLU A 196 -2.90 12.32 -23.49
CA GLU A 196 -1.67 13.11 -23.52
C GLU A 196 -1.35 13.50 -24.98
N LYS A 197 -1.50 14.78 -25.32
CA LYS A 197 -1.03 15.36 -26.59
C LYS A 197 0.50 15.50 -26.59
N ARG A 198 1.16 14.33 -26.62
CA ARG A 198 2.61 14.20 -26.78
C ARG A 198 3.07 14.87 -28.06
N GLU A 199 4.26 15.43 -28.01
CA GLU A 199 4.88 16.23 -29.04
C GLU A 199 6.35 15.81 -29.04
N PHE A 200 6.76 15.04 -30.05
CA PHE A 200 8.10 14.47 -30.12
C PHE A 200 9.07 15.51 -30.66
N TRP A 201 10.08 15.85 -29.87
CA TRP A 201 11.05 16.89 -30.18
C TRP A 201 12.14 16.38 -31.15
N GLU A 202 11.75 16.20 -32.42
CA GLU A 202 12.61 15.68 -33.50
C GLU A 202 14.00 16.33 -33.51
N THR A 203 14.09 17.66 -33.59
CA THR A 203 15.37 18.40 -33.61
C THR A 203 16.26 18.14 -32.38
N LEU A 204 15.71 17.71 -31.24
CA LEU A 204 16.49 17.33 -30.06
C LEU A 204 16.91 15.85 -30.11
N ALA A 205 16.02 14.97 -30.60
CA ALA A 205 16.33 13.57 -30.85
C ALA A 205 17.43 13.41 -31.93
N ASP A 206 17.30 14.12 -33.05
CA ASP A 206 18.32 14.23 -34.11
C ASP A 206 19.67 14.70 -33.56
N LEU A 207 19.67 15.66 -32.63
CA LEU A 207 20.88 16.18 -32.01
C LEU A 207 21.54 15.15 -31.09
N ALA A 208 20.75 14.38 -30.33
CA ALA A 208 21.25 13.27 -29.53
C ALA A 208 21.83 12.15 -30.43
N GLN A 209 21.13 11.79 -31.51
CA GLN A 209 21.59 10.80 -32.48
C GLN A 209 22.89 11.24 -33.18
N LYS A 210 23.00 12.52 -33.57
CA LYS A 210 24.24 13.11 -34.14
C LYS A 210 25.40 13.13 -33.13
N LYS A 211 25.12 13.19 -31.83
CA LYS A 211 26.11 13.02 -30.73
C LYS A 211 26.36 11.55 -30.34
N GLN A 212 25.67 10.58 -30.96
CA GLN A 212 25.69 9.15 -30.59
C GLN A 212 25.22 8.86 -29.15
N ASP A 213 24.43 9.75 -28.56
CA ASP A 213 23.86 9.63 -27.21
C ASP A 213 22.55 8.81 -27.26
N GLU A 214 22.70 7.49 -27.36
CA GLU A 214 21.55 6.60 -27.47
C GLU A 214 20.69 6.56 -26.19
N ASP A 215 21.28 6.71 -24.98
CA ASP A 215 20.51 6.68 -23.73
C ASP A 215 19.54 7.86 -23.65
N PHE A 216 20.03 9.09 -23.88
CA PHE A 216 19.15 10.26 -23.90
C PHE A 216 18.13 10.19 -25.04
N PHE A 217 18.53 9.73 -26.23
CA PHE A 217 17.61 9.51 -27.36
C PHE A 217 16.45 8.57 -26.98
N PHE A 218 16.74 7.39 -26.43
CA PHE A 218 15.70 6.41 -26.07
C PHE A 218 14.94 6.77 -24.79
N LYS A 219 15.50 7.57 -23.87
CA LYS A 219 14.71 8.22 -22.80
C LYS A 219 13.69 9.20 -23.40
N LEU A 220 14.14 10.15 -24.22
CA LEU A 220 13.31 11.19 -24.84
C LEU A 220 12.19 10.58 -25.71
N TYR A 221 12.54 9.59 -26.54
CA TYR A 221 11.59 8.87 -27.40
C TYR A 221 10.48 8.21 -26.58
N ARG A 222 10.80 7.45 -25.52
CA ARG A 222 9.77 6.74 -24.72
C ARG A 222 8.80 7.69 -24.01
N GLU A 223 9.26 8.84 -23.56
CA GLU A 223 8.41 9.86 -22.93
C GLU A 223 7.57 10.66 -23.94
N GLN A 224 8.10 10.97 -25.13
CA GLN A 224 7.46 11.90 -26.07
C GLN A 224 6.85 11.28 -27.34
N VAL A 225 7.11 10.02 -27.68
CA VAL A 225 6.59 9.46 -28.94
C VAL A 225 5.05 9.34 -28.94
N PRO A 226 4.34 9.80 -29.97
CA PRO A 226 2.92 9.52 -30.18
C PRO A 226 2.69 8.03 -30.49
N ILE A 227 1.56 7.46 -30.04
CA ILE A 227 1.28 6.01 -30.23
C ILE A 227 1.29 5.62 -31.70
N ALA A 228 0.74 6.46 -32.59
CA ALA A 228 0.68 6.21 -34.03
C ALA A 228 2.09 6.04 -34.64
N ARG A 229 3.00 6.99 -34.39
CA ARG A 229 4.40 6.90 -34.81
C ARG A 229 5.11 5.69 -34.22
N TRP A 230 4.94 5.43 -32.91
CA TRP A 230 5.54 4.25 -32.30
C TRP A 230 5.03 2.94 -32.92
N ARG A 231 3.74 2.86 -33.29
CA ARG A 231 3.14 1.71 -34.00
C ARG A 231 3.74 1.56 -35.40
N GLU A 232 3.90 2.64 -36.14
CA GLU A 232 4.57 2.66 -37.45
C GLU A 232 6.04 2.19 -37.33
N ASP A 233 6.80 2.74 -36.37
CA ASP A 233 8.18 2.35 -36.06
C ASP A 233 8.27 0.87 -35.66
N ALA A 234 7.38 0.38 -34.79
CA ALA A 234 7.34 -1.01 -34.34
C ALA A 234 7.02 -1.99 -35.48
N LEU A 235 6.08 -1.66 -36.36
CA LEU A 235 5.76 -2.45 -37.55
C LEU A 235 6.91 -2.43 -38.58
N ALA A 236 7.64 -1.31 -38.69
CA ALA A 236 8.86 -1.25 -39.51
C ALA A 236 9.97 -2.14 -38.96
N LEU A 237 10.17 -2.21 -37.64
CA LEU A 237 11.10 -3.16 -37.00
C LEU A 237 10.71 -4.61 -37.27
N CYS A 238 9.42 -4.97 -37.16
CA CYS A 238 8.95 -6.33 -37.45
C CYS A 238 9.19 -6.78 -38.90
N ARG A 239 9.18 -5.84 -39.86
CA ARG A 239 9.50 -6.08 -41.29
C ARG A 239 10.99 -6.17 -41.59
N THR A 240 11.83 -5.49 -40.81
CA THR A 240 13.27 -5.30 -41.13
C THR A 240 14.22 -6.16 -40.29
N ILE A 241 13.83 -6.52 -39.06
CA ILE A 241 14.66 -7.33 -38.15
C ILE A 241 14.17 -8.79 -38.20
N SER A 242 14.90 -9.64 -38.92
CA SER A 242 14.57 -11.08 -39.01
C SER A 242 14.75 -11.80 -37.67
N LYS A 243 15.88 -11.56 -36.96
CA LYS A 243 16.19 -12.24 -35.68
C LYS A 243 15.27 -11.78 -34.54
N THR A 244 14.50 -12.70 -33.99
CA THR A 244 13.49 -12.45 -32.95
C THR A 244 14.04 -11.77 -31.70
N GLU A 245 15.18 -12.23 -31.16
CA GLU A 245 15.82 -11.65 -29.96
C GLU A 245 16.08 -10.15 -30.13
N ARG A 246 16.76 -9.76 -31.22
CA ARG A 246 17.06 -8.36 -31.55
C ARG A 246 15.78 -7.54 -31.79
N LEU A 247 14.73 -8.15 -32.32
CA LEU A 247 13.43 -7.49 -32.50
C LEU A 247 12.76 -7.21 -31.14
N LEU A 248 12.77 -8.19 -30.22
CA LEU A 248 12.26 -8.03 -28.87
C LEU A 248 13.00 -6.92 -28.11
N ASP A 249 14.33 -6.91 -28.16
CA ASP A 249 15.16 -5.85 -27.55
C ASP A 249 14.81 -4.47 -28.11
N GLU A 250 14.75 -4.31 -29.43
CA GLU A 250 14.49 -3.02 -30.08
C GLU A 250 13.06 -2.51 -29.85
N LEU A 251 12.08 -3.42 -29.71
CA LEU A 251 10.70 -3.12 -29.29
C LEU A 251 10.62 -2.71 -27.81
N ILE A 252 11.35 -3.39 -26.92
CA ILE A 252 11.43 -3.04 -25.49
C ILE A 252 12.10 -1.66 -25.33
N ARG A 253 13.21 -1.41 -26.04
CA ARG A 253 14.01 -0.18 -26.02
C ARG A 253 13.20 1.06 -26.42
N ARG A 254 12.24 0.90 -27.33
CA ARG A 254 11.35 1.96 -27.84
C ARG A 254 9.97 1.99 -27.16
N HIS A 255 9.66 1.06 -26.26
CA HIS A 255 8.32 0.97 -25.70
C HIS A 255 7.91 2.26 -24.94
N PRO A 256 6.81 2.95 -25.29
CA PRO A 256 6.50 4.26 -24.71
C PRO A 256 6.16 4.19 -23.22
N ASN A 257 6.84 5.00 -22.41
CA ASN A 257 6.55 5.13 -20.98
C ASN A 257 5.24 5.91 -20.80
N THR A 258 4.12 5.23 -20.53
CA THR A 258 2.81 5.88 -20.37
C THR A 258 1.88 5.10 -19.45
N TRP A 259 1.00 5.82 -18.74
CA TRP A 259 0.16 5.25 -17.67
C TRP A 259 -1.28 4.92 -18.11
N SER A 260 -1.73 5.43 -19.26
CA SER A 260 -3.17 5.44 -19.62
C SER A 260 -3.42 5.50 -21.13
N LYS A 261 -2.75 4.64 -21.91
CA LYS A 261 -2.89 4.58 -23.38
C LYS A 261 -3.23 3.19 -23.87
N ASP A 262 -4.02 3.17 -24.94
CA ASP A 262 -4.48 1.98 -25.64
C ASP A 262 -3.46 1.57 -26.71
N PHE A 263 -2.94 0.35 -26.58
CA PHE A 263 -2.01 -0.28 -27.51
C PHE A 263 -2.64 -1.42 -28.32
N THR A 264 -3.95 -1.67 -28.14
CA THR A 264 -4.64 -2.86 -28.67
C THR A 264 -4.50 -3.00 -30.18
N ASP A 265 -4.80 -1.94 -30.94
CA ASP A 265 -4.67 -1.94 -32.41
C ASP A 265 -3.25 -2.32 -32.86
N ALA A 266 -2.21 -1.86 -32.14
CA ALA A 266 -0.82 -2.14 -32.47
C ALA A 266 -0.43 -3.57 -32.11
N PHE A 267 -0.87 -4.08 -30.96
CA PHE A 267 -0.64 -5.47 -30.57
C PHE A 267 -1.33 -6.46 -31.52
N CYS A 268 -2.51 -6.13 -32.08
CA CYS A 268 -3.13 -6.90 -33.16
C CYS A 268 -2.17 -7.04 -34.36
N GLU A 269 -1.73 -5.93 -34.94
CA GLU A 269 -0.96 -5.92 -36.19
C GLU A 269 0.46 -6.50 -36.02
N LEU A 270 1.06 -6.33 -34.84
CA LEU A 270 2.33 -6.97 -34.49
C LEU A 270 2.18 -8.51 -34.42
N LEU A 271 1.10 -9.02 -33.81
CA LEU A 271 0.80 -10.46 -33.75
C LEU A 271 0.39 -11.04 -35.10
N GLU A 272 -0.35 -10.30 -35.92
CA GLU A 272 -0.69 -10.72 -37.28
C GLU A 272 0.55 -10.81 -38.20
N MET A 273 1.60 -10.04 -37.90
CA MET A 273 2.84 -10.00 -38.68
C MET A 273 3.92 -11.01 -38.22
N ARG A 274 3.99 -11.34 -36.92
CA ARG A 274 5.06 -12.19 -36.33
C ARG A 274 4.58 -13.30 -35.39
N GLY A 275 3.31 -13.33 -35.02
CA GLY A 275 2.72 -14.36 -34.17
C GLY A 275 3.39 -14.52 -32.81
N GLU A 276 3.58 -15.78 -32.41
CA GLU A 276 4.03 -16.19 -31.07
C GLU A 276 5.42 -15.67 -30.69
N GLU A 277 6.25 -15.33 -31.69
CA GLU A 277 7.56 -14.69 -31.51
C GLU A 277 7.50 -13.43 -30.62
N LEU A 278 6.37 -12.72 -30.60
CA LEU A 278 6.19 -11.48 -29.84
C LEU A 278 5.49 -11.67 -28.48
N PHE A 279 5.16 -12.90 -28.07
CA PHE A 279 4.61 -13.15 -26.74
C PHE A 279 5.50 -12.65 -25.59
N PRO A 280 6.85 -12.79 -25.61
CA PRO A 280 7.72 -12.22 -24.58
C PRO A 280 7.63 -10.69 -24.48
N TYR A 281 7.25 -10.00 -25.55
CA TYR A 281 7.01 -8.56 -25.55
C TYR A 281 5.60 -8.19 -25.10
N ILE A 282 4.57 -8.88 -25.61
CA ILE A 282 3.16 -8.49 -25.47
C ILE A 282 2.52 -9.02 -24.17
N VAL A 283 2.79 -10.26 -23.76
CA VAL A 283 2.16 -10.88 -22.58
C VAL A 283 2.47 -10.12 -21.27
N PRO A 284 3.70 -9.62 -21.01
CA PRO A 284 3.96 -8.76 -19.85
C PRO A 284 3.25 -7.39 -19.88
N ARG A 285 2.69 -7.00 -21.04
CA ARG A 285 2.15 -5.65 -21.32
C ARG A 285 0.63 -5.61 -21.45
N LEU A 286 -0.09 -6.71 -21.22
CA LEU A 286 -1.53 -6.82 -21.52
C LEU A 286 -2.43 -5.75 -20.88
N ARG A 287 -2.06 -5.07 -19.78
CA ARG A 287 -2.84 -3.92 -19.25
C ARG A 287 -2.98 -2.75 -20.23
N GLN A 288 -2.10 -2.68 -21.21
CA GLN A 288 -2.10 -1.66 -22.26
C GLN A 288 -3.12 -1.98 -23.37
N VAL A 289 -3.70 -3.19 -23.35
CA VAL A 289 -4.92 -3.51 -24.10
C VAL A 289 -6.10 -2.88 -23.36
N ILE A 290 -6.68 -1.82 -23.94
CA ILE A 290 -7.80 -1.08 -23.36
C ILE A 290 -9.08 -1.35 -24.17
N ARG A 291 -10.20 -1.47 -23.47
CA ARG A 291 -11.53 -1.52 -24.10
C ARG A 291 -11.93 -0.13 -24.61
N SER A 292 -11.61 0.16 -25.86
CA SER A 292 -12.11 1.36 -26.54
C SER A 292 -13.62 1.27 -26.73
N TRP A 293 -14.35 2.26 -26.20
CA TRP A 293 -15.81 2.38 -26.33
C TRP A 293 -16.30 2.50 -27.80
N PHE A 294 -15.37 2.71 -28.74
CA PHE A 294 -15.66 2.91 -30.16
C PHE A 294 -14.88 1.96 -31.10
N ARG A 295 -14.09 1.00 -30.58
CA ARG A 295 -13.35 0.02 -31.40
C ARG A 295 -13.27 -1.34 -30.72
N GLY A 296 -13.83 -2.37 -31.38
CA GLY A 296 -13.81 -3.76 -30.93
C GLY A 296 -12.46 -4.47 -31.10
N SER A 297 -11.36 -3.78 -30.82
CA SER A 297 -9.99 -4.29 -31.06
C SER A 297 -9.56 -5.29 -29.99
N PHE A 298 -10.11 -5.21 -28.78
CA PHE A 298 -9.93 -6.24 -27.74
C PHE A 298 -10.57 -7.56 -28.20
N GLU A 299 -11.79 -7.46 -28.74
CA GLU A 299 -12.54 -8.57 -29.29
C GLU A 299 -11.84 -9.16 -30.53
N ARG A 300 -11.11 -8.35 -31.32
CA ARG A 300 -10.20 -8.84 -32.39
C ARG A 300 -9.01 -9.62 -31.83
N LEU A 301 -8.33 -9.14 -30.76
CA LEU A 301 -7.25 -9.90 -30.11
C LEU A 301 -7.73 -11.24 -29.56
N VAL A 302 -8.92 -11.27 -28.93
CA VAL A 302 -9.51 -12.51 -28.40
C VAL A 302 -9.77 -13.50 -29.53
N ARG A 303 -10.47 -13.07 -30.61
CA ARG A 303 -10.75 -13.94 -31.77
C ARG A 303 -9.48 -14.44 -32.44
N LEU A 304 -8.52 -13.57 -32.72
CA LEU A 304 -7.22 -13.95 -33.29
C LEU A 304 -6.51 -15.00 -32.41
N SER A 305 -6.59 -14.85 -31.09
CA SER A 305 -6.01 -15.81 -30.15
C SER A 305 -6.72 -17.16 -30.16
N GLU A 306 -8.03 -17.22 -30.44
CA GLU A 306 -8.76 -18.47 -30.59
C GLU A 306 -8.54 -19.12 -31.97
N GLU A 307 -8.62 -18.34 -33.04
CA GLU A 307 -8.37 -18.77 -34.44
C GLU A 307 -6.97 -19.35 -34.64
N LYS A 308 -5.99 -18.88 -33.86
CA LYS A 308 -4.60 -19.37 -33.88
C LYS A 308 -4.27 -20.34 -32.73
N ASN A 309 -5.25 -20.71 -31.90
CA ASN A 309 -5.09 -21.57 -30.71
C ASN A 309 -4.04 -21.06 -29.68
N TRP A 310 -3.85 -19.74 -29.60
CA TRP A 310 -2.93 -19.06 -28.68
C TRP A 310 -3.52 -18.96 -27.27
N MET A 311 -3.80 -20.11 -26.65
CA MET A 311 -4.57 -20.21 -25.40
C MET A 311 -3.95 -19.46 -24.21
N VAL A 312 -2.63 -19.28 -24.16
CA VAL A 312 -1.95 -18.48 -23.13
C VAL A 312 -2.28 -16.99 -23.28
N LEU A 313 -2.28 -16.47 -24.52
CA LEU A 313 -2.64 -15.08 -24.81
C LEU A 313 -4.15 -14.85 -24.59
N TRP A 314 -4.99 -15.74 -25.11
CA TRP A 314 -6.45 -15.72 -24.89
C TRP A 314 -6.81 -15.65 -23.40
N ALA A 315 -6.26 -16.54 -22.58
CA ALA A 315 -6.55 -16.55 -21.15
C ALA A 315 -5.94 -15.34 -20.41
N GLY A 316 -4.77 -14.87 -20.83
CA GLY A 316 -4.17 -13.62 -20.32
C GLY A 316 -5.07 -12.40 -20.58
N LEU A 317 -5.61 -12.27 -21.79
CA LEU A 317 -6.57 -11.24 -22.17
C LEU A 317 -7.84 -11.30 -21.31
N HIS A 318 -8.38 -12.49 -21.06
CA HIS A 318 -9.57 -12.65 -20.20
C HIS A 318 -9.28 -12.35 -18.72
N ARG A 319 -8.12 -12.75 -18.19
CA ARG A 319 -7.72 -12.45 -16.80
C ARG A 319 -7.35 -10.98 -16.56
N THR A 320 -6.75 -10.30 -17.54
CA THR A 320 -6.18 -8.95 -17.36
C THR A 320 -7.06 -7.82 -17.91
N CYS A 321 -7.83 -8.05 -18.98
CA CYS A 321 -8.45 -6.97 -19.78
C CYS A 321 -9.97 -7.08 -19.91
N SER A 322 -10.54 -8.29 -19.81
CA SER A 322 -11.99 -8.51 -19.94
C SER A 322 -12.75 -8.14 -18.66
N THR A 323 -14.04 -7.77 -18.80
CA THR A 323 -14.91 -7.54 -17.64
C THR A 323 -15.34 -8.87 -17.00
N GLU A 324 -15.82 -8.83 -15.76
CA GLU A 324 -16.38 -10.00 -15.07
C GLU A 324 -17.43 -10.73 -15.94
N LYS A 325 -18.25 -10.01 -16.72
CA LYS A 325 -19.23 -10.62 -17.65
C LYS A 325 -18.56 -11.44 -18.75
N GLU A 326 -17.55 -10.90 -19.42
CA GLU A 326 -16.83 -11.63 -20.49
C GLU A 326 -15.98 -12.78 -19.93
N TYR A 327 -15.35 -12.59 -18.77
CA TYR A 327 -14.64 -13.67 -18.10
C TYR A 327 -15.57 -14.84 -17.75
N ASN A 328 -16.75 -14.56 -17.21
CA ASN A 328 -17.76 -15.60 -16.93
C ASN A 328 -18.28 -16.25 -18.22
N GLN A 329 -18.49 -15.49 -19.30
CA GLN A 329 -18.86 -16.04 -20.59
C GLN A 329 -17.78 -16.99 -21.15
N ALA A 330 -16.51 -16.59 -21.10
CA ALA A 330 -15.37 -17.41 -21.53
C ALA A 330 -15.21 -18.70 -20.70
N VAL A 331 -15.54 -18.66 -19.40
CA VAL A 331 -15.63 -19.86 -18.54
C VAL A 331 -16.76 -20.77 -19.02
N LEU A 332 -17.98 -20.25 -19.22
CA LEU A 332 -19.13 -21.04 -19.70
C LEU A 332 -18.90 -21.64 -21.09
N GLU A 333 -18.29 -20.89 -22.02
CA GLU A 333 -17.92 -21.37 -23.36
C GLU A 333 -16.84 -22.44 -23.32
N SER A 334 -15.95 -22.41 -22.31
CA SER A 334 -14.97 -23.47 -22.08
C SER A 334 -15.59 -24.74 -21.50
N LEU A 335 -16.72 -24.67 -20.77
CA LEU A 335 -17.46 -25.85 -20.30
C LEU A 335 -18.09 -26.65 -21.45
N ASN A 336 -18.45 -25.98 -22.55
CA ASN A 336 -19.05 -26.59 -23.75
C ASN A 336 -18.03 -27.27 -24.67
N ARG A 337 -16.75 -27.33 -24.29
CA ARG A 337 -15.66 -27.95 -25.06
C ARG A 337 -15.45 -29.42 -24.69
N SER A 338 -14.54 -30.09 -25.40
CA SER A 338 -14.16 -31.47 -25.05
C SER A 338 -13.62 -31.54 -23.61
N PRO A 339 -13.82 -32.62 -22.83
CA PRO A 339 -13.42 -32.64 -21.41
C PRO A 339 -11.93 -32.42 -21.14
N ALA A 340 -11.05 -32.66 -22.12
CA ALA A 340 -9.63 -32.32 -22.02
C ALA A 340 -9.40 -30.81 -22.22
N GLU A 341 -9.93 -30.25 -23.31
CA GLU A 341 -9.83 -28.82 -23.65
C GLU A 341 -10.49 -27.94 -22.59
N ALA A 342 -11.67 -28.33 -22.08
CA ALA A 342 -12.38 -27.63 -21.01
C ALA A 342 -11.50 -27.48 -19.77
N ARG A 343 -10.88 -28.59 -19.29
CA ARG A 343 -9.96 -28.56 -18.14
C ARG A 343 -8.73 -27.69 -18.41
N GLN A 344 -8.17 -27.73 -19.62
CA GLN A 344 -7.02 -26.90 -19.99
C GLN A 344 -7.38 -25.40 -20.01
N ARG A 345 -8.50 -25.02 -20.63
CA ARG A 345 -8.94 -23.62 -20.72
C ARG A 345 -9.33 -23.05 -19.36
N LEU A 346 -10.03 -23.82 -18.52
CA LEU A 346 -10.33 -23.44 -17.13
C LEU A 346 -9.06 -23.23 -16.30
N ALA A 347 -8.05 -24.10 -16.46
CA ALA A 347 -6.77 -23.96 -15.75
C ALA A 347 -5.93 -22.75 -16.21
N LEU A 348 -6.07 -22.31 -17.47
CA LEU A 348 -5.40 -21.11 -18.00
C LEU A 348 -6.11 -19.80 -17.60
N LEU A 349 -7.45 -19.83 -17.51
CA LEU A 349 -8.27 -18.74 -16.97
C LEU A 349 -8.10 -18.55 -15.46
N ALA A 350 -7.60 -19.57 -14.75
CA ALA A 350 -7.34 -19.53 -13.32
C ALA A 350 -6.14 -18.65 -12.91
N GLY A 351 -6.04 -18.37 -11.60
CA GLY A 351 -5.06 -17.43 -11.05
C GLY A 351 -5.38 -15.94 -11.28
N ILE A 352 -4.46 -15.08 -10.86
CA ILE A 352 -4.59 -13.61 -10.80
C ILE A 352 -4.39 -12.96 -12.18
N GLY A 353 -5.03 -11.81 -12.43
CA GLY A 353 -4.87 -11.02 -13.65
C GLY A 353 -3.65 -10.09 -13.65
N HIS A 354 -3.40 -9.39 -12.53
CA HIS A 354 -2.17 -8.62 -12.27
C HIS A 354 -2.07 -8.26 -10.78
N GLU A 355 -0.85 -8.15 -10.25
CA GLU A 355 -0.55 -7.75 -8.86
C GLU A 355 0.20 -6.40 -8.81
N TRP A 356 -0.44 -5.35 -8.29
CA TRP A 356 0.22 -4.06 -8.05
C TRP A 356 1.06 -4.17 -6.77
N ASN A 357 2.33 -4.53 -6.92
CA ASN A 357 3.23 -4.76 -5.80
C ASN A 357 3.96 -3.46 -5.41
N PHE A 358 3.47 -2.83 -4.34
CA PHE A 358 4.12 -1.74 -3.61
C PHE A 358 4.94 -2.31 -2.44
N SER A 359 5.84 -1.50 -1.86
CA SER A 359 6.68 -1.92 -0.72
C SER A 359 5.84 -2.32 0.50
N GLY A 360 5.64 -3.63 0.70
CA GLY A 360 4.85 -4.20 1.79
C GLY A 360 3.33 -4.29 1.52
N PHE A 361 2.86 -4.03 0.31
CA PHE A 361 1.42 -4.05 -0.03
C PHE A 361 1.17 -4.42 -1.49
N GLY A 362 0.43 -5.51 -1.73
CA GLY A 362 0.04 -5.96 -3.07
C GLY A 362 -1.46 -5.84 -3.32
N ILE A 363 -1.87 -5.27 -4.47
CA ILE A 363 -3.27 -5.33 -4.94
C ILE A 363 -3.36 -6.28 -6.13
N ALA A 364 -3.91 -7.47 -5.92
CA ALA A 364 -4.29 -8.39 -6.99
C ALA A 364 -5.63 -7.96 -7.62
N THR A 365 -5.66 -7.70 -8.94
CA THR A 365 -6.92 -7.66 -9.71
C THR A 365 -7.25 -9.05 -10.23
N LEU A 366 -8.46 -9.51 -9.91
CA LEU A 366 -8.99 -10.83 -10.20
C LEU A 366 -10.41 -10.68 -10.78
N ASN A 367 -10.72 -11.41 -11.85
CA ASN A 367 -12.09 -11.54 -12.33
C ASN A 367 -12.78 -12.69 -11.59
N TYR A 368 -13.88 -12.39 -10.91
CA TYR A 368 -14.61 -13.34 -10.07
C TYR A 368 -15.66 -14.12 -10.86
N LEU A 369 -15.98 -15.33 -10.40
CA LEU A 369 -17.13 -16.08 -10.92
C LEU A 369 -18.43 -15.48 -10.39
N THR A 370 -19.49 -15.56 -11.18
CA THR A 370 -20.88 -15.38 -10.71
C THR A 370 -21.41 -16.68 -10.12
N ASP A 371 -22.43 -16.62 -9.26
CA ASP A 371 -23.04 -17.81 -8.64
C ASP A 371 -23.46 -18.84 -9.69
N LYS A 372 -24.16 -18.39 -10.75
CA LYS A 372 -24.56 -19.25 -11.88
C LYS A 372 -23.38 -19.95 -12.55
N THR A 373 -22.27 -19.25 -12.75
CA THR A 373 -21.09 -19.81 -13.43
C THR A 373 -20.32 -20.74 -12.49
N ALA A 374 -20.21 -20.40 -11.21
CA ALA A 374 -19.62 -21.27 -10.20
C ALA A 374 -20.43 -22.58 -10.05
N VAL A 375 -21.76 -22.52 -10.01
CA VAL A 375 -22.64 -23.72 -10.04
C VAL A 375 -22.35 -24.58 -11.28
N ALA A 376 -22.29 -23.98 -12.47
CA ALA A 376 -22.01 -24.72 -13.71
C ALA A 376 -20.61 -25.38 -13.74
N VAL A 377 -19.59 -24.68 -13.24
CA VAL A 377 -18.23 -25.27 -13.10
C VAL A 377 -18.22 -26.36 -12.04
N TYR A 378 -18.94 -26.21 -10.92
CA TYR A 378 -19.01 -27.22 -9.86
C TYR A 378 -19.68 -28.52 -10.35
N GLN A 379 -20.77 -28.41 -11.10
CA GLN A 379 -21.53 -29.56 -11.62
C GLN A 379 -20.74 -30.42 -12.62
N LEU A 380 -19.79 -29.82 -13.36
CA LEU A 380 -19.04 -30.52 -14.41
C LEU A 380 -17.58 -30.84 -14.03
N TYR A 381 -16.94 -29.96 -13.25
CA TYR A 381 -15.51 -30.03 -12.91
C TYR A 381 -15.25 -29.52 -11.48
N PRO A 382 -15.80 -30.14 -10.42
CA PRO A 382 -15.73 -29.63 -9.04
C PRO A 382 -14.28 -29.44 -8.54
N GLN A 383 -13.35 -30.28 -9.00
CA GLN A 383 -11.91 -30.16 -8.73
C GLN A 383 -11.29 -28.84 -9.21
N MET A 384 -11.90 -28.16 -10.20
CA MET A 384 -11.44 -26.84 -10.64
C MET A 384 -11.75 -25.77 -9.59
N LEU A 385 -12.88 -25.86 -8.87
CA LEU A 385 -13.22 -24.93 -7.80
C LEU A 385 -12.50 -25.24 -6.48
N ARG A 386 -12.17 -26.51 -6.20
CA ARG A 386 -11.30 -26.91 -5.09
C ARG A 386 -9.84 -26.49 -5.31
N GLY A 387 -9.39 -26.50 -6.56
CA GLY A 387 -8.04 -26.08 -6.95
C GLY A 387 -7.99 -24.72 -7.66
N PRO A 388 -7.65 -24.65 -8.97
CA PRO A 388 -7.22 -23.40 -9.62
C PRO A 388 -8.20 -22.20 -9.54
N LEU A 389 -9.52 -22.45 -9.60
CA LEU A 389 -10.57 -21.42 -9.61
C LEU A 389 -11.10 -21.06 -8.21
N LYS A 390 -10.52 -21.62 -7.14
CA LYS A 390 -10.97 -21.39 -5.75
C LYS A 390 -10.96 -19.91 -5.35
N VAL A 391 -9.94 -19.16 -5.79
CA VAL A 391 -9.79 -17.74 -5.44
C VAL A 391 -10.79 -16.83 -6.16
N GLN A 392 -11.29 -17.23 -7.33
CA GLN A 392 -12.34 -16.52 -8.08
C GLN A 392 -13.72 -16.64 -7.45
N ILE A 393 -13.90 -17.52 -6.46
CA ILE A 393 -15.05 -17.51 -5.56
C ILE A 393 -14.71 -16.57 -4.40
N HIS A 394 -15.33 -15.39 -4.38
CA HIS A 394 -15.18 -14.42 -3.30
C HIS A 394 -16.49 -13.64 -3.11
N PRO A 395 -17.26 -13.91 -2.03
CA PRO A 395 -18.47 -13.17 -1.69
C PRO A 395 -18.22 -11.66 -1.56
N ARG A 396 -19.07 -10.86 -2.22
CA ARG A 396 -19.05 -9.39 -2.26
C ARG A 396 -20.49 -8.85 -2.17
N TRP A 397 -20.66 -7.56 -1.92
CA TRP A 397 -21.98 -6.92 -1.80
C TRP A 397 -22.93 -7.14 -3.00
N ASN A 398 -22.37 -7.42 -4.19
CA ASN A 398 -23.10 -7.69 -5.42
C ASN A 398 -23.23 -9.19 -5.77
N GLU A 399 -22.45 -10.08 -5.17
CA GLU A 399 -22.41 -11.51 -5.50
C GLU A 399 -22.14 -12.36 -4.25
N THR A 400 -23.09 -13.21 -3.87
CA THR A 400 -23.13 -13.88 -2.54
C THR A 400 -23.26 -15.39 -2.60
N TYR A 401 -23.11 -15.99 -3.79
CA TYR A 401 -23.01 -17.44 -4.04
C TYR A 401 -24.10 -18.32 -3.37
N PRO A 402 -25.39 -17.94 -3.37
CA PRO A 402 -26.43 -18.70 -2.66
C PRO A 402 -26.72 -20.07 -3.29
N GLY A 403 -26.70 -20.19 -4.62
CA GLY A 403 -26.95 -21.44 -5.34
C GLY A 403 -25.77 -22.39 -5.25
N LEU A 404 -24.54 -21.87 -5.33
CA LEU A 404 -23.33 -22.64 -5.07
C LEU A 404 -23.33 -23.19 -3.65
N LEU A 405 -23.56 -22.35 -2.63
CA LEU A 405 -23.58 -22.81 -1.23
C LEU A 405 -24.63 -23.92 -1.02
N GLU A 406 -25.82 -23.78 -1.60
CA GLU A 406 -26.86 -24.80 -1.49
C GLU A 406 -26.44 -26.13 -2.14
N LEU A 407 -25.79 -26.08 -3.30
CA LEU A 407 -25.28 -27.26 -3.98
C LEU A 407 -24.09 -27.91 -3.24
N LEU A 408 -23.22 -27.12 -2.61
CA LEU A 408 -22.13 -27.63 -1.77
C LEU A 408 -22.67 -28.33 -0.52
N LEU A 409 -23.68 -27.76 0.14
CA LEU A 409 -24.37 -28.35 1.30
C LEU A 409 -25.15 -29.63 0.92
N GLN A 410 -25.64 -29.75 -0.31
CA GLN A 410 -26.30 -30.96 -0.83
C GLN A 410 -25.32 -32.10 -1.16
N ASN A 411 -24.02 -31.81 -1.29
CA ASN A 411 -22.98 -32.78 -1.66
C ASN A 411 -21.95 -33.00 -0.54
N ASP A 412 -22.17 -32.43 0.66
CA ASP A 412 -21.21 -32.38 1.77
C ASP A 412 -19.78 -32.00 1.33
N ASP A 413 -19.64 -30.97 0.47
CA ASP A 413 -18.33 -30.44 0.05
C ASP A 413 -17.76 -29.50 1.12
N GLU A 414 -17.28 -30.13 2.18
CA GLU A 414 -16.81 -29.47 3.39
C GLU A 414 -15.57 -28.59 3.15
N GLU A 415 -14.79 -28.84 2.08
CA GLU A 415 -13.61 -28.04 1.72
C GLU A 415 -13.98 -26.67 1.14
N LEU A 416 -15.04 -26.62 0.32
CA LEU A 416 -15.57 -25.37 -0.23
C LEU A 416 -16.54 -24.67 0.72
N ILE A 417 -17.24 -25.41 1.58
CA ILE A 417 -18.02 -24.85 2.71
C ILE A 417 -17.09 -24.13 3.70
N ASP A 418 -15.95 -24.72 4.09
CA ASP A 418 -14.96 -24.08 4.95
C ASP A 418 -14.39 -22.81 4.29
N TYR A 419 -14.10 -22.88 2.99
CA TYR A 419 -13.57 -21.75 2.23
C TYR A 419 -14.57 -20.58 2.09
N LEU A 420 -15.85 -20.85 1.78
CA LEU A 420 -16.89 -19.82 1.73
C LEU A 420 -17.10 -19.18 3.11
N ALA A 421 -17.13 -19.98 4.18
CA ALA A 421 -17.20 -19.47 5.54
C ALA A 421 -16.03 -18.54 5.87
N ALA A 422 -14.80 -18.88 5.46
CA ALA A 422 -13.62 -18.05 5.67
C ALA A 422 -13.65 -16.69 4.94
N ARG A 423 -14.50 -16.52 3.91
CA ARG A 423 -14.75 -15.23 3.24
C ARG A 423 -15.96 -14.47 3.79
N LEU A 424 -16.80 -15.12 4.59
CA LEU A 424 -18.04 -14.55 5.16
C LEU A 424 -17.93 -14.24 6.66
N VAL A 425 -16.99 -14.86 7.38
CA VAL A 425 -16.83 -14.73 8.83
C VAL A 425 -16.32 -13.35 9.30
N ASN A 426 -15.89 -12.47 8.39
CA ASN A 426 -15.44 -11.10 8.71
C ASN A 426 -16.39 -9.99 8.22
N GLN A 427 -17.48 -10.33 7.51
CA GLN A 427 -18.40 -9.36 6.91
C GLN A 427 -19.29 -8.68 7.97
N SER A 428 -19.62 -7.40 7.77
CA SER A 428 -20.40 -6.59 8.74
C SER A 428 -21.87 -6.42 8.32
N SER A 429 -22.47 -5.24 8.52
CA SER A 429 -23.83 -4.92 8.03
C SER A 429 -23.96 -3.57 7.29
N ASN A 430 -22.85 -2.99 6.84
CA ASN A 430 -22.77 -1.67 6.21
C ASN A 430 -22.86 -1.79 4.68
N TRP A 431 -23.78 -1.04 4.07
CA TRP A 431 -23.90 -0.86 2.60
C TRP A 431 -23.90 -2.16 1.77
N GLY A 432 -25.05 -2.84 1.71
CA GLY A 432 -25.31 -3.98 0.81
C GLY A 432 -25.12 -5.36 1.46
N GLU A 433 -24.44 -5.44 2.60
CA GLU A 433 -24.04 -6.71 3.26
C GLU A 433 -25.21 -7.60 3.73
N LYS A 434 -26.48 -7.18 3.66
CA LYS A 434 -27.65 -8.00 4.04
C LYS A 434 -27.72 -9.37 3.34
N LYS A 435 -27.36 -9.45 2.04
CA LYS A 435 -27.33 -10.74 1.32
C LYS A 435 -26.16 -11.62 1.75
N LEU A 436 -25.01 -11.02 2.05
CA LEU A 436 -23.84 -11.74 2.58
C LEU A 436 -24.15 -12.35 3.94
N LEU A 437 -24.86 -11.60 4.81
CA LEU A 437 -25.33 -12.10 6.10
C LEU A 437 -26.34 -13.25 5.96
N GLN A 438 -27.18 -13.27 4.91
CA GLN A 438 -28.07 -14.42 4.64
C GLN A 438 -27.28 -15.69 4.23
N THR A 439 -26.24 -15.56 3.40
CA THR A 439 -25.33 -16.67 3.08
C THR A 439 -24.55 -17.13 4.33
N ALA A 440 -24.08 -16.20 5.16
CA ALA A 440 -23.40 -16.49 6.43
C ALA A 440 -24.34 -17.16 7.45
N GLU A 441 -25.63 -16.84 7.44
CA GLU A 441 -26.63 -17.43 8.33
C GLU A 441 -26.88 -18.91 8.01
N LYS A 442 -27.04 -19.28 6.71
CA LYS A 442 -27.08 -20.69 6.27
C LYS A 442 -25.84 -21.46 6.73
N LEU A 443 -24.65 -20.84 6.66
CA LEU A 443 -23.41 -21.45 7.14
C LEU A 443 -23.40 -21.60 8.67
N ALA A 444 -23.91 -20.62 9.43
CA ALA A 444 -24.03 -20.73 10.88
C ALA A 444 -24.93 -21.91 11.30
N GLU A 445 -26.02 -22.18 10.56
CA GLU A 445 -26.85 -23.37 10.78
C GLU A 445 -26.12 -24.69 10.50
N HIS A 446 -25.20 -24.71 9.54
CA HIS A 446 -24.36 -25.88 9.25
C HIS A 446 -23.42 -26.19 10.43
N TYR A 447 -22.63 -25.21 10.88
CA TYR A 447 -21.71 -25.40 12.00
C TYR A 447 -22.44 -25.59 13.34
N GLU A 448 -23.67 -25.07 13.51
CA GLU A 448 -24.48 -25.29 14.72
C GLU A 448 -24.87 -26.77 14.89
N LYS A 449 -25.14 -27.49 13.80
CA LYS A 449 -25.36 -28.96 13.81
C LYS A 449 -24.13 -29.77 14.27
N LEU A 450 -22.94 -29.17 14.27
CA LEU A 450 -21.70 -29.82 14.72
C LEU A 450 -21.45 -29.65 16.24
N GLN A 451 -22.22 -28.82 16.97
CA GLN A 451 -21.97 -28.57 18.40
C GLN A 451 -22.06 -29.84 19.28
N GLY A 452 -22.89 -30.82 18.91
CA GLY A 452 -22.93 -32.13 19.55
C GLY A 452 -21.70 -33.03 19.28
N ARG A 453 -20.80 -32.61 18.39
CA ARG A 453 -19.57 -33.30 17.98
C ARG A 453 -18.37 -32.35 18.14
N PRO A 454 -18.00 -31.96 19.38
CA PRO A 454 -17.13 -30.80 19.62
C PRO A 454 -15.74 -30.91 18.98
N GLY A 455 -15.15 -32.11 18.86
CA GLY A 455 -13.87 -32.30 18.16
C GLY A 455 -13.96 -32.06 16.64
N GLU A 456 -15.11 -32.34 16.05
CA GLU A 456 -15.36 -32.11 14.61
C GLU A 456 -15.67 -30.64 14.35
N PHE A 457 -16.51 -30.02 15.19
CA PHE A 457 -16.73 -28.56 15.19
C PHE A 457 -15.40 -27.81 15.32
N ALA A 458 -14.57 -28.17 16.31
CA ALA A 458 -13.27 -27.53 16.54
C ALA A 458 -12.35 -27.61 15.32
N ARG A 459 -12.20 -28.82 14.73
CA ARG A 459 -11.40 -29.04 13.51
C ARG A 459 -11.87 -28.14 12.36
N ARG A 460 -13.17 -28.15 12.08
CA ARG A 460 -13.76 -27.43 10.95
C ARG A 460 -13.72 -25.92 11.15
N ALA A 461 -14.05 -25.45 12.34
CA ALA A 461 -13.92 -24.05 12.69
C ALA A 461 -12.46 -23.55 12.62
N ALA A 462 -11.48 -24.37 13.04
CA ALA A 462 -10.06 -24.02 12.86
C ALA A 462 -9.64 -23.97 11.37
N SER A 463 -10.11 -24.89 10.53
CA SER A 463 -9.92 -24.80 9.07
C SER A 463 -10.44 -23.49 8.49
N VAL A 464 -11.68 -23.10 8.86
CA VAL A 464 -12.27 -21.81 8.46
C VAL A 464 -11.40 -20.64 8.91
N LEU A 465 -11.06 -20.60 10.20
CA LEU A 465 -10.37 -19.47 10.82
C LEU A 465 -8.92 -19.31 10.35
N SER A 466 -8.24 -20.41 9.99
CA SER A 466 -6.88 -20.39 9.42
C SER A 466 -6.83 -19.86 7.98
N LEU A 467 -7.96 -19.92 7.26
CA LEU A 467 -8.10 -19.37 5.89
C LEU A 467 -8.47 -17.86 5.87
N VAL A 468 -8.72 -17.26 7.04
CA VAL A 468 -9.03 -15.82 7.19
C VAL A 468 -7.73 -15.00 7.07
N PRO A 469 -7.59 -14.08 6.11
CA PRO A 469 -6.37 -13.29 5.96
C PRO A 469 -6.15 -12.32 7.15
N PRO A 470 -4.91 -11.85 7.39
CA PRO A 470 -4.65 -10.87 8.45
C PRO A 470 -5.31 -9.51 8.15
N TYR A 471 -5.64 -8.76 9.20
CA TYR A 471 -6.19 -7.39 9.14
C TYR A 471 -7.58 -7.21 8.47
N VAL A 472 -8.31 -8.29 8.18
CA VAL A 472 -9.62 -8.20 7.49
C VAL A 472 -10.80 -7.74 8.37
N PHE A 473 -10.58 -7.55 9.67
CA PHE A 473 -11.57 -7.01 10.61
C PHE A 473 -11.40 -5.50 10.82
N TRP A 474 -12.18 -4.70 10.10
CA TRP A 474 -12.27 -3.25 10.34
C TRP A 474 -12.97 -2.92 11.67
N ASN A 475 -13.99 -3.70 12.05
CA ASN A 475 -14.69 -3.56 13.33
C ASN A 475 -15.19 -4.93 13.86
N TYR A 476 -14.33 -5.65 14.59
CA TYR A 476 -14.65 -6.95 15.17
C TYR A 476 -15.91 -6.92 16.07
N ALA A 477 -16.09 -5.88 16.88
CA ALA A 477 -17.21 -5.76 17.82
C ALA A 477 -18.58 -5.52 17.15
N GLU A 478 -18.58 -5.09 15.88
CA GLU A 478 -19.76 -4.95 15.04
C GLU A 478 -20.02 -6.24 14.24
N CYS A 479 -18.96 -6.85 13.68
CA CYS A 479 -19.06 -8.14 13.01
C CYS A 479 -19.66 -9.22 13.93
N ILE A 480 -19.11 -9.40 15.15
CA ILE A 480 -19.65 -10.34 16.16
C ILE A 480 -21.11 -10.04 16.57
N ARG A 481 -21.55 -8.78 16.45
CA ARG A 481 -22.92 -8.36 16.77
C ARG A 481 -23.91 -8.68 15.65
N ASN A 482 -23.48 -8.55 14.39
CA ASN A 482 -24.39 -8.56 13.25
C ASN A 482 -24.28 -9.85 12.40
N ASN A 483 -23.22 -10.65 12.59
CA ASN A 483 -22.94 -11.89 11.86
C ASN A 483 -22.91 -13.09 12.84
N ARG A 484 -23.88 -14.01 12.71
CA ARG A 484 -24.01 -15.18 13.60
C ARG A 484 -22.88 -16.18 13.42
N LEU A 485 -22.39 -16.37 12.19
CA LEU A 485 -21.24 -17.23 11.88
C LEU A 485 -20.00 -16.77 12.64
N SER A 486 -19.69 -15.46 12.59
CA SER A 486 -18.57 -14.87 13.33
C SER A 486 -18.68 -15.11 14.83
N ARG A 487 -19.87 -14.90 15.41
CA ARG A 487 -20.11 -15.14 16.84
C ARG A 487 -19.97 -16.61 17.23
N LEU A 488 -20.47 -17.51 16.38
CA LEU A 488 -20.41 -18.96 16.57
C LEU A 488 -18.97 -19.47 16.57
N LEU A 489 -18.13 -18.99 15.65
CA LEU A 489 -16.73 -19.47 15.55
C LEU A 489 -15.78 -18.78 16.54
N TYR A 490 -15.90 -17.46 16.76
CA TYR A 490 -14.94 -16.70 17.59
C TYR A 490 -15.27 -16.58 19.08
N GLU A 491 -16.55 -16.58 19.49
CA GLU A 491 -16.93 -16.23 20.88
C GLU A 491 -17.75 -17.31 21.60
N ARG A 492 -18.50 -18.15 20.87
CA ARG A 492 -19.32 -19.24 21.46
C ARG A 492 -18.45 -20.46 21.78
N GLN A 493 -18.31 -20.74 23.08
CA GLN A 493 -17.60 -21.92 23.64
C GLN A 493 -16.14 -22.10 23.13
N PRO A 494 -15.19 -21.22 23.53
CA PRO A 494 -13.75 -21.42 23.28
C PRO A 494 -13.21 -22.77 23.75
N GLU A 495 -13.80 -23.34 24.81
CA GLU A 495 -13.41 -24.62 25.38
C GLU A 495 -13.69 -25.81 24.45
N SER A 496 -14.61 -25.68 23.49
CA SER A 496 -14.85 -26.70 22.46
C SER A 496 -13.61 -26.99 21.62
N TYR A 497 -12.72 -26.00 21.42
CA TYR A 497 -11.46 -26.19 20.71
C TYR A 497 -10.45 -27.08 21.46
N LEU A 498 -10.59 -27.22 22.79
CA LEU A 498 -9.81 -28.17 23.56
C LEU A 498 -10.11 -29.64 23.17
N ALA A 499 -11.25 -29.90 22.50
CA ALA A 499 -11.57 -31.24 22.01
C ALA A 499 -10.55 -31.74 20.97
N CYS A 500 -10.05 -30.87 20.09
CA CYS A 500 -9.15 -31.21 18.99
C CYS A 500 -7.78 -30.49 19.11
N PRO A 501 -6.71 -31.18 19.57
CA PRO A 501 -5.40 -30.55 19.81
C PRO A 501 -4.76 -29.88 18.59
N SER A 502 -4.85 -30.48 17.40
CA SER A 502 -4.30 -29.88 16.17
C SER A 502 -5.03 -28.60 15.79
N ALA A 503 -6.36 -28.61 15.82
CA ALA A 503 -7.19 -27.44 15.56
C ALA A 503 -6.85 -26.25 16.48
N LEU A 504 -6.43 -26.53 17.72
CA LEU A 504 -5.98 -25.50 18.65
C LEU A 504 -4.58 -24.97 18.30
N GLN A 505 -3.68 -25.80 17.78
CA GLN A 505 -2.38 -25.37 17.26
C GLN A 505 -2.55 -24.54 15.98
N ASP A 506 -3.39 -24.98 15.04
CA ASP A 506 -3.71 -24.24 13.81
C ASP A 506 -4.15 -22.80 14.15
N LEU A 507 -4.98 -22.61 15.18
CA LEU A 507 -5.42 -21.30 15.66
C LEU A 507 -4.33 -20.47 16.36
N LEU A 508 -3.32 -21.09 17.00
CA LEU A 508 -2.17 -20.38 17.59
C LEU A 508 -1.23 -19.81 16.52
N GLU A 509 -1.15 -20.49 15.37
CA GLU A 509 -0.30 -20.16 14.23
C GLU A 509 -1.06 -19.37 13.13
N ALA A 510 -2.40 -19.35 13.18
CA ALA A 510 -3.28 -18.64 12.26
C ALA A 510 -2.88 -17.16 12.06
N PRO A 511 -2.99 -16.61 10.83
CA PRO A 511 -2.51 -15.27 10.53
C PRO A 511 -3.38 -14.14 11.12
N GLU A 512 -4.63 -14.42 11.50
CA GLU A 512 -5.56 -13.43 12.04
C GLU A 512 -5.50 -13.36 13.59
N ILE A 513 -5.42 -12.16 14.16
CA ILE A 513 -5.11 -11.96 15.58
C ILE A 513 -6.26 -12.34 16.54
N HIS A 514 -7.50 -12.34 16.07
CA HIS A 514 -8.67 -12.77 16.83
C HIS A 514 -8.74 -14.30 16.89
N ALA A 515 -8.24 -15.02 15.87
CA ALA A 515 -8.12 -16.48 15.89
C ALA A 515 -7.04 -16.93 16.90
N GLN A 516 -5.90 -16.25 16.94
CA GLN A 516 -4.87 -16.44 17.98
C GLN A 516 -5.43 -16.13 19.38
N HIS A 517 -6.17 -15.03 19.53
CA HIS A 517 -6.81 -14.64 20.79
C HIS A 517 -7.84 -15.68 21.26
N LEU A 518 -8.60 -16.31 20.35
CA LEU A 518 -9.48 -17.44 20.65
C LEU A 518 -8.70 -18.65 21.20
N ALA A 519 -7.56 -19.01 20.59
CA ALA A 519 -6.72 -20.09 21.10
C ALA A 519 -6.15 -19.78 22.50
N TYR A 520 -5.63 -18.57 22.72
CA TYR A 520 -5.16 -18.16 24.06
C TYR A 520 -6.31 -18.13 25.08
N LYS A 521 -7.52 -17.70 24.68
CA LYS A 521 -8.73 -17.72 25.52
C LYS A 521 -9.11 -19.16 25.91
N ALA A 522 -9.06 -20.11 24.98
CA ALA A 522 -9.28 -21.54 25.25
C ALA A 522 -8.22 -22.13 26.20
N LEU A 523 -6.94 -21.86 25.95
CA LEU A 523 -5.82 -22.30 26.80
C LEU A 523 -5.83 -21.64 28.20
N SER A 524 -6.45 -20.47 28.35
CA SER A 524 -6.65 -19.79 29.64
C SER A 524 -7.82 -20.34 30.48
N SER A 525 -8.59 -21.31 29.97
CA SER A 525 -9.65 -21.99 30.75
C SER A 525 -9.06 -22.75 31.95
N PRO A 526 -9.76 -22.81 33.11
CA PRO A 526 -9.34 -23.64 34.23
C PRO A 526 -9.38 -25.16 33.93
N HIS A 527 -9.99 -25.58 32.81
CA HIS A 527 -10.20 -26.97 32.41
C HIS A 527 -8.88 -27.78 32.36
N PRO A 528 -8.81 -29.03 32.87
CA PRO A 528 -7.56 -29.80 32.95
C PRO A 528 -6.82 -29.94 31.60
N LYS A 529 -7.57 -30.22 30.51
CA LYS A 529 -7.01 -30.34 29.16
C LYS A 529 -6.45 -29.02 28.59
N ALA A 530 -6.90 -27.86 29.09
CA ALA A 530 -6.33 -26.57 28.69
C ALA A 530 -4.89 -26.42 29.18
N ARG A 531 -4.61 -26.88 30.42
CA ARG A 531 -3.28 -26.87 31.04
C ARG A 531 -2.31 -27.79 30.32
N GLU A 532 -2.78 -29.01 30.01
CA GLU A 532 -2.04 -30.00 29.23
C GLU A 532 -1.63 -29.45 27.86
N LEU A 533 -2.59 -28.88 27.12
CA LEU A 533 -2.35 -28.30 25.79
C LEU A 533 -1.55 -27.00 25.85
N ALA A 534 -1.65 -26.21 26.93
CA ALA A 534 -0.83 -25.01 27.13
C ALA A 534 0.64 -25.38 27.35
N ARG A 535 0.91 -26.42 28.15
CA ARG A 535 2.26 -26.98 28.32
C ARG A 535 2.78 -27.60 27.02
N GLY A 536 1.94 -28.31 26.27
CA GLY A 536 2.30 -28.84 24.95
C GLY A 536 2.71 -27.75 23.95
N ASN A 537 2.01 -26.61 23.96
CA ASN A 537 2.27 -25.46 23.08
C ASN A 537 3.21 -24.40 23.69
N LEU A 538 3.94 -24.73 24.77
CA LEU A 538 4.74 -23.78 25.55
C LEU A 538 5.70 -22.94 24.70
N THR A 539 6.35 -23.53 23.68
CA THR A 539 7.27 -22.82 22.79
C THR A 539 6.59 -21.68 22.02
N ILE A 540 5.36 -21.88 21.56
CA ILE A 540 4.56 -20.84 20.87
C ILE A 540 4.12 -19.77 21.89
N LEU A 541 3.66 -20.19 23.08
CA LEU A 541 3.26 -19.27 24.15
C LEU A 541 4.41 -18.37 24.61
N LEU A 542 5.63 -18.90 24.77
CA LEU A 542 6.83 -18.11 25.13
C LEU A 542 7.19 -17.05 24.08
N GLY A 543 6.84 -17.28 22.80
CA GLY A 543 7.00 -16.29 21.73
C GLY A 543 6.07 -15.08 21.85
N THR A 544 4.94 -15.20 22.56
CA THR A 544 3.96 -14.10 22.73
C THR A 544 4.47 -12.96 23.62
N LEU A 545 5.45 -13.26 24.49
CA LEU A 545 6.04 -12.29 25.41
C LEU A 545 6.82 -11.20 24.67
N LEU A 546 7.62 -11.57 23.65
CA LEU A 546 8.45 -10.60 22.93
C LEU A 546 7.83 -10.08 21.63
N ARG A 547 6.90 -10.80 21.00
CA ARG A 547 6.30 -10.36 19.72
C ARG A 547 5.27 -9.23 19.92
N PRO A 548 5.14 -8.28 18.96
CA PRO A 548 4.07 -7.28 19.00
C PRO A 548 2.69 -7.95 19.05
N LEU A 549 1.88 -7.60 20.05
CA LEU A 549 0.51 -8.09 20.22
C LEU A 549 -0.39 -6.98 20.75
N HIS A 550 -1.68 -7.05 20.42
CA HIS A 550 -2.69 -6.21 21.05
C HIS A 550 -2.85 -6.58 22.54
N ARG A 551 -3.03 -5.60 23.44
CA ARG A 551 -3.01 -5.83 24.90
C ARG A 551 -3.95 -6.95 25.35
N ARG A 552 -5.19 -7.00 24.84
CA ARG A 552 -6.16 -8.06 25.20
C ARG A 552 -5.65 -9.45 24.84
N THR A 553 -5.12 -9.64 23.63
CA THR A 553 -4.52 -10.89 23.15
C THR A 553 -3.35 -11.31 24.03
N ARG A 554 -2.47 -10.36 24.41
CA ARG A 554 -1.32 -10.63 25.29
C ARG A 554 -1.75 -11.03 26.71
N LEU A 555 -2.79 -10.42 27.27
CA LEU A 555 -3.32 -10.82 28.60
C LEU A 555 -3.87 -12.26 28.59
N SER A 556 -4.58 -12.67 27.54
CA SER A 556 -4.98 -14.08 27.39
C SER A 556 -3.78 -15.02 27.28
N ALA A 557 -2.72 -14.61 26.57
CA ALA A 557 -1.48 -15.40 26.48
C ALA A 557 -0.73 -15.49 27.82
N PHE A 558 -0.74 -14.44 28.66
CA PHE A 558 -0.22 -14.50 30.03
C PHE A 558 -0.98 -15.52 30.88
N SER A 559 -2.31 -15.56 30.80
CA SER A 559 -3.12 -16.58 31.50
C SER A 559 -2.91 -18.00 30.95
N ALA A 560 -2.65 -18.16 29.65
CA ALA A 560 -2.26 -19.44 29.07
C ALA A 560 -0.87 -19.91 29.56
N LEU A 561 0.08 -18.99 29.77
CA LEU A 561 1.38 -19.27 30.39
C LEU A 561 1.25 -19.68 31.87
N ASP A 562 0.37 -19.00 32.64
CA ASP A 562 0.04 -19.37 34.03
C ASP A 562 -0.48 -20.83 34.11
N ASN A 563 -1.38 -21.19 33.20
CA ASN A 563 -1.95 -22.54 33.03
C ASN A 563 -0.96 -23.60 32.52
N ALA A 564 0.14 -23.23 31.88
CA ALA A 564 1.20 -24.17 31.52
C ALA A 564 2.06 -24.55 32.75
N CYS A 565 2.18 -23.65 33.72
CA CYS A 565 3.11 -23.76 34.86
C CYS A 565 2.57 -24.64 36.00
N HIS A 566 2.49 -25.95 35.76
CA HIS A 566 2.18 -26.96 36.77
C HIS A 566 3.36 -27.86 37.15
N ASP A 567 4.51 -27.74 36.49
CA ASP A 567 5.77 -28.40 36.85
C ASP A 567 6.94 -27.41 36.87
N LEU A 568 7.94 -27.71 37.70
CA LEU A 568 9.10 -26.84 37.94
C LEU A 568 9.90 -26.53 36.65
N PRO A 569 10.17 -27.49 35.73
CA PRO A 569 10.88 -27.20 34.48
C PRO A 569 10.10 -26.24 33.55
N THR A 570 8.77 -26.36 33.49
CA THR A 570 7.94 -25.41 32.73
C THR A 570 7.96 -24.04 33.38
N ALA A 571 7.79 -23.97 34.71
CA ALA A 571 7.82 -22.71 35.46
C ALA A 571 9.15 -21.96 35.30
N GLN A 572 10.28 -22.65 35.40
CA GLN A 572 11.62 -22.08 35.20
C GLN A 572 11.77 -21.44 33.80
N ARG A 573 11.29 -22.13 32.75
CA ARG A 573 11.31 -21.61 31.37
C ARG A 573 10.41 -20.38 31.18
N VAL A 574 9.25 -20.33 31.84
CA VAL A 574 8.35 -19.17 31.78
C VAL A 574 8.90 -17.99 32.57
N ILE A 575 9.32 -18.20 33.82
CA ILE A 575 9.89 -17.16 34.69
C ILE A 575 11.10 -16.49 34.04
N GLY A 576 12.07 -17.27 33.53
CA GLY A 576 13.24 -16.70 32.85
C GLY A 576 12.87 -15.85 31.63
N ARG A 577 11.85 -16.24 30.86
CA ARG A 577 11.38 -15.45 29.71
C ARG A 577 10.51 -14.25 30.09
N VAL A 578 9.84 -14.31 31.24
CA VAL A 578 9.10 -13.21 31.84
C VAL A 578 10.06 -12.12 32.36
N ARG A 579 11.17 -12.49 33.02
CA ARG A 579 12.24 -11.55 33.41
C ARG A 579 12.80 -10.79 32.19
N MET A 580 13.18 -11.50 31.12
CA MET A 580 13.60 -10.88 29.85
C MET A 580 12.53 -9.95 29.22
N ALA A 581 11.25 -10.21 29.44
CA ALA A 581 10.18 -9.38 28.91
C ALA A 581 9.91 -8.11 29.76
N LEU A 582 10.35 -8.08 31.02
CA LEU A 582 10.30 -6.88 31.87
C LEU A 582 11.34 -5.82 31.47
N GLU A 583 12.43 -6.23 30.80
CA GLU A 583 13.46 -5.33 30.25
C GLU A 583 12.94 -4.45 29.09
N LEU A 584 11.86 -4.87 28.42
CA LEU A 584 11.30 -4.16 27.27
C LEU A 584 10.84 -2.73 27.64
N PRO A 585 10.91 -1.74 26.73
CA PRO A 585 10.42 -0.40 26.99
C PRO A 585 8.93 -0.38 27.39
N ASP A 586 8.59 0.42 28.40
CA ASP A 586 7.21 0.54 28.90
C ASP A 586 6.33 1.43 28.01
N ILE A 587 6.17 1.01 26.75
CA ILE A 587 5.43 1.73 25.72
C ILE A 587 4.40 0.77 25.14
N ARG A 588 3.17 0.83 25.68
CA ARG A 588 2.03 -0.06 25.34
C ARG A 588 2.25 -1.54 25.72
N TYR A 589 3.22 -1.84 26.58
CA TYR A 589 3.41 -3.17 27.14
C TYR A 589 2.64 -3.27 28.48
N PRO A 590 1.86 -4.34 28.74
CA PRO A 590 1.21 -4.56 30.03
C PRO A 590 2.24 -5.06 31.06
N LYS A 591 3.03 -4.15 31.65
CA LYS A 591 4.06 -4.51 32.63
C LYS A 591 3.47 -4.95 33.97
N ASP A 592 2.47 -4.25 34.48
CA ASP A 592 1.83 -4.58 35.77
C ASP A 592 1.29 -6.01 35.78
N GLU A 593 0.65 -6.44 34.68
CA GLU A 593 0.12 -7.80 34.55
C GLU A 593 1.22 -8.85 34.27
N LEU A 594 2.37 -8.44 33.71
CA LEU A 594 3.54 -9.31 33.56
C LEU A 594 4.24 -9.54 34.91
N THR A 595 4.39 -8.50 35.72
CA THR A 595 4.84 -8.57 37.12
C THR A 595 3.85 -9.38 37.97
N GLY A 596 2.55 -9.21 37.74
CA GLY A 596 1.50 -10.02 38.36
C GLY A 596 1.55 -11.50 37.99
N LEU A 597 1.95 -11.84 36.75
CA LEU A 597 2.25 -13.22 36.35
C LEU A 597 3.50 -13.75 37.07
N LEU A 598 4.60 -12.97 37.09
CA LEU A 598 5.84 -13.35 37.77
C LEU A 598 5.59 -13.66 39.26
N GLY A 599 4.94 -12.75 39.99
CA GLY A 599 4.63 -12.91 41.41
C GLY A 599 3.78 -14.14 41.73
N LYS A 600 2.80 -14.49 40.88
CA LYS A 600 2.03 -15.74 41.02
C LYS A 600 2.90 -16.98 40.85
N LEU A 601 3.78 -16.99 39.85
CA LEU A 601 4.65 -18.13 39.57
C LEU A 601 5.70 -18.31 40.67
N LEU A 602 6.28 -17.22 41.18
CA LEU A 602 7.22 -17.24 42.32
C LEU A 602 6.55 -17.51 43.68
N HIS A 603 5.23 -17.31 43.79
CA HIS A 603 4.44 -17.80 44.92
C HIS A 603 4.21 -19.32 44.83
N ARG A 604 3.93 -19.84 43.62
CA ARG A 604 3.73 -21.29 43.35
C ARG A 604 5.03 -22.10 43.41
N PHE A 605 6.15 -21.51 43.01
CA PHE A 605 7.47 -22.12 42.93
C PHE A 605 8.50 -21.23 43.66
N PRO A 606 8.58 -21.30 45.00
CA PRO A 606 9.46 -20.43 45.78
C PRO A 606 10.95 -20.60 45.46
N ASP A 607 11.36 -21.80 45.06
CA ASP A 607 12.75 -22.18 44.76
C ASP A 607 13.33 -21.50 43.50
N LEU A 608 12.48 -20.80 42.73
CA LEU A 608 12.86 -20.09 41.49
C LEU A 608 13.09 -18.59 41.69
N ARG A 609 12.98 -18.07 42.93
CA ARG A 609 13.18 -16.66 43.27
C ARG A 609 14.65 -16.25 43.24
N GLU A 610 14.93 -15.13 42.58
CA GLU A 610 16.21 -14.43 42.71
C GLU A 610 16.28 -13.65 44.05
N ALA A 611 17.45 -13.12 44.41
CA ALA A 611 17.71 -12.61 45.76
C ALA A 611 16.89 -11.36 46.13
N ASP A 612 16.55 -10.56 45.14
CA ASP A 612 15.70 -9.36 45.20
C ASP A 612 14.19 -9.67 45.10
N GLU A 613 13.82 -10.87 44.67
CA GLU A 613 12.44 -11.35 44.60
C GLU A 613 11.96 -12.04 45.89
N GLN A 614 12.81 -12.14 46.91
CA GLN A 614 12.44 -12.74 48.20
C GLN A 614 11.48 -11.82 48.99
N PRO A 615 10.46 -12.39 49.68
CA PRO A 615 9.55 -11.59 50.48
C PRO A 615 10.28 -10.97 51.67
N VAL A 616 10.16 -9.65 51.85
CA VAL A 616 10.78 -8.94 52.98
C VAL A 616 10.08 -9.30 54.28
N ILE A 617 10.69 -10.21 55.06
CA ILE A 617 10.18 -10.64 56.37
C ILE A 617 10.54 -9.58 57.42
N TYR A 618 9.69 -8.58 57.59
CA TYR A 618 9.77 -7.63 58.70
C TYR A 618 9.55 -8.35 60.04
N GLY A 619 10.61 -8.55 60.82
CA GLY A 619 10.52 -9.06 62.20
C GLY A 619 11.57 -10.09 62.62
N VAL A 620 12.43 -10.58 61.71
CA VAL A 620 13.53 -11.50 62.08
C VAL A 620 14.84 -10.73 62.14
N SER A 621 15.32 -10.44 63.35
CA SER A 621 16.70 -9.97 63.56
C SER A 621 17.68 -11.10 63.21
N PRO A 622 18.77 -10.83 62.47
CA PRO A 622 19.83 -11.82 62.28
C PRO A 622 20.52 -12.11 63.63
N CYS A 623 20.85 -13.39 63.84
CA CYS A 623 21.72 -13.88 64.90
C CYS A 623 23.04 -14.34 64.28
#